data_AF-A0A8H7W7D4-F1
#
_entry.id   AF-A0A8H7W7D4-F1
#
_cell.length_a   1.000
_cell.length_b   1.000
_cell.length_c   1.000
_cell.angle_alpha   90.00
_cell.angle_beta   90.00
_cell.angle_gamma   90.00
#
_symmetry.space_group_name_H-M   'P 1'
#
loop_
_entity.id
_entity.type
_entity.pdbx_description
1 polymer ?
#
loop_
_entity_poly.entity_id
_entity_poly.type
_entity_poly.pdbx_seq_one_letter_code
_entity_poly.pdbx_strand_id
1 'polypeptide(L)'
;MSSKRPAEDGASEPKPKRHRPGFKVGPDNLPDGVHRRKVIKIKKDLIQKAKIKKSYAKIKAQTSLPTEPTLLPYTPPEPASQELHPDRQAMLDAPEKVPVLPSQEQSYSQSQRPQQHQQKRGKKPAYFEKEQAFAEQKKAEAEARRLEFERREKEKKEKIEERERFRRTMAKARTGGKNGQRKLGKESQVLLERVKRMVGS
;
A
#
# COMPACT_ATOMS: atom_id res chain seq x y z
N MET A 1 68.36 -14.55 44.80
CA MET A 1 68.05 -13.26 44.12
C MET A 1 68.29 -13.40 42.63
N SER A 2 67.25 -13.14 41.81
CA SER A 2 67.30 -12.66 40.42
C SER A 2 66.07 -13.15 39.65
N SER A 3 64.97 -12.40 39.73
CA SER A 3 63.84 -12.54 38.80
C SER A 3 64.28 -12.07 37.41
N LYS A 4 64.03 -12.90 36.38
CA LYS A 4 64.24 -12.54 34.97
C LYS A 4 63.26 -11.40 34.61
N ARG A 5 63.80 -10.31 34.06
CA ARG A 5 63.06 -9.12 33.62
C ARG A 5 62.01 -9.53 32.56
N PRO A 6 60.77 -8.99 32.58
CA PRO A 6 59.83 -9.20 31.49
C PRO A 6 60.34 -8.48 30.24
N ALA A 7 60.28 -9.16 29.09
CA ALA A 7 60.56 -8.56 27.80
C ALA A 7 59.38 -7.63 27.44
N GLU A 8 59.63 -6.32 27.49
CA GLU A 8 58.80 -5.29 26.85
C GLU A 8 59.02 -5.37 25.33
N ASP A 9 58.42 -6.37 24.69
CA ASP A 9 58.23 -6.42 23.25
C ASP A 9 56.74 -6.58 23.00
N GLY A 10 56.14 -5.53 22.41
CA GLY A 10 54.72 -5.42 22.15
C GLY A 10 54.16 -6.64 21.44
N ALA A 11 53.58 -7.54 22.22
CA ALA A 11 52.76 -8.64 21.73
C ALA A 11 51.48 -8.05 21.13
N SER A 12 51.55 -7.60 19.87
CA SER A 12 50.34 -7.52 19.06
C SER A 12 49.88 -8.97 18.86
N GLU A 13 49.02 -9.44 19.75
CA GLU A 13 48.35 -10.74 19.60
C GLU A 13 47.85 -10.87 18.16
N PRO A 14 48.14 -11.98 17.44
CA PRO A 14 47.66 -12.14 16.09
C PRO A 14 46.12 -12.19 16.12
N LYS A 15 45.47 -11.10 15.70
CA LYS A 15 44.01 -11.03 15.62
C LYS A 15 43.49 -12.27 14.88
N PRO A 16 42.49 -13.00 15.41
CA PRO A 16 41.99 -14.20 14.77
C PRO A 16 41.50 -13.85 13.37
N LYS A 17 42.07 -14.51 12.35
CA LYS A 17 41.70 -14.29 10.95
C LYS A 17 40.22 -14.63 10.80
N ARG A 18 39.40 -13.64 10.49
CA ARG A 18 37.96 -13.87 10.25
C ARG A 18 37.83 -14.84 9.08
N HIS A 19 37.13 -15.94 9.30
CA HIS A 19 36.84 -16.90 8.25
C HIS A 19 36.14 -16.17 7.10
N ARG A 20 36.70 -16.25 5.89
CA ARG A 20 36.08 -15.65 4.72
C ARG A 20 34.69 -16.26 4.55
N PRO A 21 33.63 -15.45 4.40
CA PRO A 21 32.31 -15.99 4.17
C PRO A 21 32.37 -16.83 2.89
N GLY A 22 32.01 -18.11 2.99
CA GLY A 22 31.88 -18.99 1.83
C GLY A 22 30.87 -18.44 0.82
N PHE A 23 30.87 -19.02 -0.38
CA PHE A 23 30.01 -18.58 -1.49
C PHE A 23 28.55 -18.44 -1.05
N LYS A 24 28.04 -17.21 -1.08
CA LYS A 24 26.68 -16.90 -0.63
C LYS A 24 25.69 -17.25 -1.73
N VAL A 25 24.96 -18.34 -1.56
CA VAL A 25 23.85 -18.70 -2.43
C VAL A 25 22.58 -18.06 -1.88
N GLY A 26 22.20 -16.91 -2.43
CA GLY A 26 21.03 -16.15 -1.98
C GLY A 26 20.43 -15.33 -3.12
N PRO A 27 19.19 -14.81 -2.97
CA PRO A 27 18.54 -14.02 -4.02
C PRO A 27 19.34 -12.75 -4.39
N ASP A 28 20.27 -12.32 -3.55
CA ASP A 28 21.07 -11.12 -3.79
C ASP A 28 22.22 -11.36 -4.79
N ASN A 29 22.64 -12.62 -4.97
CA ASN A 29 23.71 -13.01 -5.90
C ASN A 29 23.20 -13.66 -7.20
N LEU A 30 21.88 -13.75 -7.38
CA LEU A 30 21.28 -14.22 -8.63
C LEU A 30 20.96 -13.02 -9.54
N PRO A 31 21.15 -13.14 -10.87
CA PRO A 31 20.66 -12.14 -11.82
C PRO A 31 19.14 -12.00 -11.69
N ASP A 32 18.60 -10.80 -11.97
CA ASP A 32 17.14 -10.60 -11.88
C ASP A 32 16.40 -11.46 -12.90
N GLY A 33 15.83 -12.54 -12.40
CA GLY A 33 15.14 -13.54 -13.19
C GLY A 33 14.08 -14.27 -12.37
N VAL A 34 13.41 -15.23 -13.01
CA VAL A 34 12.26 -15.96 -12.42
C VAL A 34 12.63 -16.59 -11.07
N HIS A 35 13.81 -17.20 -10.97
CA HIS A 35 14.26 -17.85 -9.74
C HIS A 35 14.51 -16.84 -8.61
N ARG A 36 15.18 -15.72 -8.88
CA ARG A 36 15.40 -14.64 -7.91
C ARG A 36 14.07 -14.14 -7.33
N ARG A 37 13.10 -13.84 -8.21
CA ARG A 37 11.78 -13.33 -7.82
C ARG A 37 10.99 -14.34 -6.99
N LYS A 38 11.03 -15.63 -7.36
CA LYS A 38 10.41 -16.72 -6.58
C LYS A 38 11.01 -16.81 -5.18
N VAL A 39 12.34 -16.80 -5.06
CA VAL A 39 13.03 -16.88 -3.76
C VAL A 39 12.70 -15.67 -2.88
N ILE A 40 12.70 -14.46 -3.46
CA ILE A 40 12.30 -13.24 -2.73
C ILE A 40 10.84 -13.34 -2.26
N LYS A 41 9.93 -13.84 -3.10
CA LYS A 41 8.52 -14.03 -2.75
C LYS A 41 8.35 -15.01 -1.59
N ILE A 42 9.01 -16.18 -1.66
CA ILE A 42 8.98 -17.20 -0.60
C ILE A 42 9.51 -16.61 0.71
N LYS A 43 10.65 -15.90 0.67
CA LYS A 43 11.23 -15.25 1.85
C LYS A 43 10.25 -14.25 2.48
N LYS A 44 9.62 -13.39 1.67
CA LYS A 44 8.65 -12.40 2.15
C LYS A 44 7.41 -13.06 2.80
N ASP A 45 6.85 -14.09 2.16
CA ASP A 45 5.69 -14.83 2.69
C ASP A 45 6.02 -15.51 4.03
N LEU A 46 7.19 -16.14 4.13
CA LEU A 46 7.63 -16.81 5.36
C LEU A 46 7.81 -15.82 6.52
N ILE A 47 8.38 -14.63 6.24
CA ILE A 47 8.49 -13.54 7.21
C ILE A 47 7.10 -13.05 7.66
N GLN A 48 6.17 -12.86 6.73
CA GLN A 48 4.81 -12.40 7.04
C GLN A 48 4.08 -13.41 7.92
N LYS A 49 4.11 -14.70 7.56
CA LYS A 49 3.54 -15.79 8.38
C LYS A 49 4.12 -15.81 9.79
N ALA A 50 5.44 -15.64 9.93
CA ALA A 50 6.08 -15.56 11.24
C ALA A 50 5.61 -14.33 12.05
N LYS A 51 5.45 -13.16 11.40
CA LYS A 51 4.92 -11.95 12.05
C LYS A 51 3.48 -12.16 12.52
N ILE A 52 2.62 -12.73 11.68
CA ILE A 52 1.22 -13.04 12.01
C ILE A 52 1.14 -14.02 13.19
N LYS A 53 1.96 -15.08 13.18
CA LYS A 53 2.02 -16.03 14.31
C LYS A 53 2.47 -15.34 15.60
N LYS A 54 3.46 -14.45 15.54
CA LYS A 54 3.92 -13.68 16.70
C LYS A 54 2.84 -12.72 17.22
N SER A 55 2.16 -11.98 16.35
CA SER A 55 1.07 -11.08 16.77
C SER A 55 -0.11 -11.85 17.33
N TYR A 56 -0.48 -12.97 16.71
CA TYR A 56 -1.54 -13.85 17.21
C TYR A 56 -1.19 -14.44 18.57
N ALA A 57 0.04 -14.92 18.78
CA ALA A 57 0.49 -15.41 20.08
C ALA A 57 0.42 -14.32 21.17
N LYS A 58 0.74 -13.07 20.83
CA LYS A 58 0.60 -11.93 21.75
C LYS A 58 -0.86 -11.67 22.13
N ILE A 59 -1.75 -11.61 21.14
CA ILE A 59 -3.19 -11.41 21.39
C ILE A 59 -3.74 -12.58 22.20
N LYS A 60 -3.40 -13.81 21.81
CA LYS A 60 -3.80 -15.02 22.53
C LYS A 60 -3.34 -14.97 23.98
N ALA A 61 -2.09 -14.61 24.26
CA ALA A 61 -1.58 -14.47 25.63
C ALA A 61 -2.33 -13.39 26.42
N GLN A 62 -2.64 -12.25 25.81
CA GLN A 62 -3.46 -11.21 26.45
C GLN A 62 -4.89 -11.68 26.75
N THR A 63 -5.49 -12.45 25.85
CA THR A 63 -6.85 -12.99 26.02
C THR A 63 -6.92 -14.27 26.87
N SER A 64 -5.82 -15.01 26.98
CA SER A 64 -5.72 -16.27 27.71
C SER A 64 -5.14 -16.11 29.11
N LEU A 65 -4.68 -14.90 29.48
CA LEU A 65 -4.74 -14.52 30.87
C LEU A 65 -6.20 -14.70 31.29
N PRO A 66 -6.48 -15.38 32.40
CA PRO A 66 -7.84 -15.61 32.82
C PRO A 66 -8.43 -14.24 33.15
N THR A 67 -9.17 -13.66 32.20
CA THR A 67 -10.48 -13.17 32.56
C THR A 67 -11.25 -14.42 32.98
N GLU A 68 -10.97 -14.89 34.20
CA GLU A 68 -12.07 -15.30 35.03
C GLU A 68 -13.12 -14.20 34.85
N PRO A 69 -14.37 -14.52 34.50
CA PRO A 69 -15.42 -13.59 34.84
C PRO A 69 -15.33 -13.55 36.36
N THR A 70 -14.58 -12.59 36.89
CA THR A 70 -14.82 -12.10 38.24
C THR A 70 -16.24 -11.60 38.14
N LEU A 71 -17.19 -12.50 38.41
CA LEU A 71 -18.45 -12.21 39.03
C LEU A 71 -18.05 -11.53 40.34
N LEU A 72 -17.65 -10.27 40.22
CA LEU A 72 -17.73 -9.35 41.32
C LEU A 72 -19.20 -9.42 41.72
N PRO A 73 -19.55 -9.81 42.96
CA PRO A 73 -20.88 -9.50 43.43
C PRO A 73 -21.07 -8.01 43.17
N TYR A 74 -22.13 -7.67 42.46
CA TYR A 74 -22.55 -6.29 42.26
C TYR A 74 -22.73 -5.67 43.65
N THR A 75 -21.68 -5.04 44.15
CA THR A 75 -21.79 -4.02 45.18
C THR A 75 -22.29 -2.79 44.44
N PRO A 76 -23.51 -2.30 44.73
CA PRO A 76 -23.94 -1.04 44.16
C PRO A 76 -22.86 0.00 44.51
N PRO A 77 -22.35 0.77 43.54
CA PRO A 77 -21.45 1.86 43.88
C PRO A 77 -22.19 2.78 44.85
N GLU A 78 -21.58 3.05 46.00
CA GLU A 78 -21.98 4.17 46.86
C GLU A 78 -22.21 5.39 45.97
N PRO A 79 -23.23 6.24 46.26
CA PRO A 79 -23.47 7.43 45.46
C PRO A 79 -22.20 8.28 45.53
N ALA A 80 -21.39 8.20 44.47
CA ALA A 80 -20.24 9.07 44.29
C ALA A 80 -20.79 10.48 44.46
N SER A 81 -20.34 11.16 45.51
CA SER A 81 -20.73 12.53 45.82
C SER A 81 -20.71 13.31 44.52
N GLN A 82 -21.90 13.71 44.05
CA GLN A 82 -22.08 14.49 42.82
C GLN A 82 -21.64 15.93 43.09
N GLU A 83 -20.46 16.10 43.68
CA GLU A 83 -19.79 17.38 43.75
C GLU A 83 -19.39 17.73 42.32
N LEU A 84 -20.24 18.52 41.68
CA LEU A 84 -19.99 19.09 40.37
C LEU A 84 -18.63 19.81 40.42
N HIS A 85 -17.77 19.54 39.43
CA HIS A 85 -16.48 20.23 39.27
C HIS A 85 -16.69 21.77 39.39
N PRO A 86 -15.79 22.51 40.06
CA PRO A 86 -15.99 23.94 40.37
C PRO A 86 -16.36 24.79 39.15
N ASP A 87 -15.77 24.50 37.98
CA ASP A 87 -16.10 25.18 36.71
C ASP A 87 -17.58 25.04 36.30
N ARG A 88 -18.22 23.91 36.66
CA ARG A 88 -19.63 23.65 36.35
C ARG A 88 -20.58 24.37 37.32
N GLN A 89 -20.18 24.53 38.58
CA GLN A 89 -20.91 25.37 39.55
C GLN A 89 -20.86 26.84 39.14
N ALA A 90 -19.70 27.34 38.70
CA ALA A 90 -19.56 28.71 38.20
C ALA A 90 -20.46 29.01 36.99
N MET A 91 -20.74 28.01 36.14
CA MET A 91 -21.66 28.16 35.02
C MET A 91 -23.14 28.21 35.43
N LEU A 92 -23.51 27.60 36.56
CA LEU A 92 -24.88 27.59 37.08
C LEU A 92 -25.17 28.80 37.96
N ASP A 93 -24.17 29.29 38.70
CA ASP A 93 -24.29 30.51 39.53
C ASP A 93 -24.26 31.80 38.69
N ALA A 94 -23.78 31.73 37.44
CA ALA A 94 -23.83 32.86 36.52
C ALA A 94 -25.30 33.20 36.19
N PRO A 95 -25.74 34.46 36.36
CA PRO A 95 -27.11 34.84 36.04
C PRO A 95 -27.38 34.54 34.56
N GLU A 96 -28.45 33.78 34.32
CA GLU A 96 -28.87 33.35 32.99
C GLU A 96 -29.10 34.61 32.13
N LYS A 97 -28.14 34.88 31.26
CA LYS A 97 -28.17 36.04 30.39
C LYS A 97 -29.22 35.76 29.33
N VAL A 98 -30.46 36.15 29.62
CA VAL A 98 -31.62 36.01 28.73
C VAL A 98 -31.19 36.51 27.34
N PRO A 99 -31.10 35.64 26.32
CA PRO A 99 -30.80 36.10 24.99
C PRO A 99 -32.00 36.93 24.53
N VAL A 100 -31.81 38.25 24.48
CA VAL A 100 -32.79 39.16 23.87
C VAL A 100 -32.90 38.74 22.41
N LEU A 101 -33.97 38.02 22.11
CA LEU A 101 -34.43 37.78 20.74
C LEU A 101 -34.64 39.16 20.09
N PRO A 102 -33.99 39.46 18.95
CA PRO A 102 -34.28 40.70 18.26
C PRO A 102 -35.67 40.58 17.64
N SER A 103 -36.64 41.24 18.28
CA SER A 103 -37.96 41.47 17.71
C SER A 103 -37.82 42.14 16.34
N GLN A 104 -38.52 41.56 15.37
CA GLN A 104 -38.78 42.18 14.08
C GLN A 104 -39.39 43.57 14.27
N GLU A 105 -39.18 44.41 13.27
CA GLU A 105 -39.69 45.78 13.10
C GLU A 105 -38.76 46.89 13.56
N GLN A 106 -37.88 47.32 12.65
CA GLN A 106 -37.67 48.75 12.39
C GLN A 106 -36.93 49.00 11.05
N SER A 107 -37.72 49.49 10.10
CA SER A 107 -37.43 50.57 9.13
C SER A 107 -36.13 50.60 8.33
N TYR A 108 -36.34 50.55 7.01
CA TYR A 108 -35.46 51.00 5.94
C TYR A 108 -34.88 52.40 6.21
N SER A 109 -33.56 52.49 6.37
CA SER A 109 -32.84 53.74 6.11
C SER A 109 -31.61 53.46 5.23
N GLN A 110 -31.66 54.11 4.08
CA GLN A 110 -30.70 54.06 2.99
C GLN A 110 -29.42 54.81 3.40
N SER A 111 -28.47 54.08 3.96
CA SER A 111 -27.12 54.60 4.24
C SER A 111 -26.12 54.00 3.26
N GLN A 112 -25.68 54.81 2.30
CA GLN A 112 -24.54 54.54 1.41
C GLN A 112 -23.25 54.48 2.25
N ARG A 113 -22.92 53.29 2.78
CA ARG A 113 -21.58 52.99 3.29
C ARG A 113 -20.74 52.39 2.16
N PRO A 114 -19.48 52.84 1.95
CA PRO A 114 -18.59 52.21 0.99
C PRO A 114 -18.32 50.76 1.42
N GLN A 115 -18.87 49.81 0.65
CA GLN A 115 -18.73 48.36 0.82
C GLN A 115 -17.33 47.88 0.41
N GLN A 116 -16.28 48.36 1.08
CA GLN A 116 -14.92 47.88 0.88
C GLN A 116 -14.47 47.01 2.04
N HIS A 117 -15.13 45.86 2.27
CA HIS A 117 -14.55 44.66 2.93
C HIS A 117 -15.56 43.52 3.15
N GLN A 118 -16.50 43.30 2.22
CA GLN A 118 -17.16 41.99 2.11
C GLN A 118 -16.18 41.02 1.42
N GLN A 119 -15.02 40.81 2.05
CA GLN A 119 -14.09 39.74 1.70
C GLN A 119 -14.90 38.44 1.76
N LYS A 120 -15.13 37.88 0.57
CA LYS A 120 -15.94 36.69 0.31
C LYS A 120 -15.52 35.57 1.27
N ARG A 121 -16.26 35.40 2.37
CA ARG A 121 -16.09 34.23 3.23
C ARG A 121 -16.48 33.02 2.40
N GLY A 122 -15.48 32.22 2.03
CA GLY A 122 -15.70 30.98 1.28
C GLY A 122 -16.71 30.10 2.01
N LYS A 123 -17.62 29.49 1.25
CA LYS A 123 -18.59 28.55 1.81
C LYS A 123 -17.80 27.43 2.49
N LYS A 124 -18.07 27.20 3.77
CA LYS A 124 -17.48 26.07 4.50
C LYS A 124 -18.00 24.79 3.82
N PRO A 125 -17.12 23.81 3.56
CA PRO A 125 -17.55 22.57 2.94
C PRO A 125 -18.61 21.90 3.82
N ALA A 126 -19.68 21.37 3.22
CA ALA A 126 -20.68 20.62 3.94
C ALA A 126 -20.06 19.38 4.60
N TYR A 127 -20.74 18.86 5.63
CA TYR A 127 -20.22 17.87 6.57
C TYR A 127 -19.55 16.64 5.92
N PHE A 128 -20.03 16.22 4.74
CA PHE A 128 -19.51 15.04 4.02
C PHE A 128 -18.77 15.35 2.71
N GLU A 129 -18.60 16.61 2.31
CA GLU A 129 -17.97 16.94 1.02
C GLU A 129 -16.53 16.43 0.92
N LYS A 130 -15.79 16.44 2.05
CA LYS A 130 -14.42 15.91 2.10
C LYS A 130 -14.38 14.39 1.94
N GLU A 131 -15.35 13.69 2.52
CA GLU A 131 -15.45 12.23 2.43
C GLU A 131 -15.91 11.79 1.04
N GLN A 132 -16.84 12.53 0.43
CA GLN A 132 -17.27 12.30 -0.95
C GLN A 132 -16.13 12.53 -1.94
N ALA A 133 -15.38 13.64 -1.80
CA ALA A 133 -14.21 13.90 -2.63
C ALA A 133 -13.14 12.81 -2.48
N PHE A 134 -12.91 12.31 -1.26
CA PHE A 134 -11.98 11.21 -1.04
C PHE A 134 -12.46 9.89 -1.67
N ALA A 135 -13.75 9.59 -1.58
CA ALA A 135 -14.35 8.42 -2.21
C ALA A 135 -14.28 8.49 -3.74
N GLU A 136 -14.49 9.67 -4.33
CA GLU A 136 -14.36 9.92 -5.76
C GLU A 136 -12.91 9.78 -6.22
N GLN A 137 -11.95 10.35 -5.48
CA GLN A 137 -10.53 10.17 -5.77
C GLN A 137 -10.12 8.69 -5.75
N LYS A 138 -10.61 7.93 -4.76
CA LYS A 138 -10.34 6.48 -4.67
C LYS A 138 -10.98 5.69 -5.80
N LYS A 139 -12.18 6.05 -6.23
CA LYS A 139 -12.83 5.45 -7.41
C LYS A 139 -12.04 5.75 -8.69
N ALA A 140 -11.64 7.00 -8.89
CA ALA A 140 -10.87 7.43 -10.06
C ALA A 140 -9.49 6.75 -10.12
N GLU A 141 -8.79 6.62 -8.98
CA GLU A 141 -7.51 5.90 -8.90
C GLU A 141 -7.68 4.41 -9.27
N ALA A 142 -8.73 3.77 -8.75
CA ALA A 142 -9.04 2.38 -9.04
C ALA A 142 -9.41 2.15 -10.52
N GLU A 143 -10.15 3.08 -11.11
CA GLU A 143 -10.52 3.05 -12.53
C GLU A 143 -9.32 3.27 -13.44
N ALA A 144 -8.48 4.27 -13.14
CA ALA A 144 -7.23 4.51 -13.88
C ALA A 144 -6.33 3.26 -13.86
N ARG A 145 -6.22 2.61 -12.70
CA ARG A 145 -5.46 1.36 -12.56
C ARG A 145 -6.08 0.23 -13.38
N ARG A 146 -7.42 0.09 -13.42
CA ARG A 146 -8.10 -0.89 -14.27
C ARG A 146 -7.85 -0.63 -15.75
N LEU A 147 -7.95 0.62 -16.20
CA LEU A 147 -7.71 1.01 -17.59
C LEU A 147 -6.26 0.73 -18.02
N GLU A 148 -5.27 0.99 -17.15
CA GLU A 148 -3.87 0.64 -17.44
C GLU A 148 -3.69 -0.88 -17.60
N PHE A 149 -4.31 -1.68 -16.71
CA PHE A 149 -4.30 -3.13 -16.84
C PHE A 149 -4.98 -3.60 -18.12
N GLU A 150 -6.14 -3.05 -18.48
CA GLU A 150 -6.84 -3.39 -19.71
C GLU A 150 -6.03 -3.06 -20.95
N ARG A 151 -5.35 -1.90 -20.99
CA ARG A 151 -4.46 -1.55 -22.11
C ARG A 151 -3.32 -2.55 -22.24
N ARG A 152 -2.63 -2.87 -21.14
CA ARG A 152 -1.57 -3.89 -21.16
C ARG A 152 -2.08 -5.27 -21.58
N GLU A 153 -3.26 -5.67 -21.14
CA GLU A 153 -3.86 -6.95 -21.51
C GLU A 153 -4.26 -6.97 -22.98
N LYS A 154 -4.79 -5.88 -23.54
CA LYS A 154 -5.08 -5.74 -24.98
C LYS A 154 -3.81 -5.85 -25.83
N GLU A 155 -2.75 -5.12 -25.49
CA GLU A 155 -1.46 -5.20 -26.20
C GLU A 155 -0.85 -6.61 -26.16
N LYS A 156 -0.95 -7.30 -25.00
CA LYS A 156 -0.49 -8.68 -24.90
C LYS A 156 -1.34 -9.62 -25.75
N LYS A 157 -2.67 -9.46 -25.72
CA LYS A 157 -3.60 -10.27 -26.51
C LYS A 157 -3.34 -10.10 -28.00
N GLU A 158 -3.18 -8.87 -28.49
CA GLU A 158 -2.83 -8.59 -29.88
C GLU A 158 -1.50 -9.26 -30.27
N LYS A 159 -0.46 -9.16 -29.43
CA LYS A 159 0.82 -9.86 -29.67
C LYS A 159 0.68 -11.38 -29.68
N ILE A 160 -0.17 -11.95 -28.82
CA ILE A 160 -0.43 -13.39 -28.78
C ILE A 160 -1.20 -13.81 -30.04
N GLU A 161 -2.24 -13.07 -30.42
CA GLU A 161 -3.05 -13.34 -31.61
C GLU A 161 -2.21 -13.24 -32.88
N GLU A 162 -1.35 -12.23 -33.02
CA GLU A 162 -0.43 -12.14 -34.15
C GLU A 162 0.49 -13.36 -34.23
N ARG A 163 1.05 -13.79 -33.09
CA ARG A 163 1.91 -14.98 -33.01
C ARG A 163 1.14 -16.24 -33.35
N GLU A 164 -0.10 -16.37 -32.89
CA GLU A 164 -0.96 -17.50 -33.21
C GLU A 164 -1.35 -17.52 -34.67
N ARG A 165 -1.72 -16.37 -35.25
CA ARG A 165 -2.02 -16.22 -36.68
C ARG A 165 -0.80 -16.65 -37.50
N PHE A 166 0.38 -16.13 -37.18
CA PHE A 166 1.63 -16.51 -37.83
C PHE A 166 1.96 -18.01 -37.66
N ARG A 167 1.76 -18.56 -36.46
CA ARG A 167 1.95 -20.00 -36.21
C ARG A 167 0.97 -20.84 -37.05
N ARG A 168 -0.31 -20.44 -37.11
CA ARG A 168 -1.36 -21.13 -37.88
C ARG A 168 -1.07 -21.07 -39.38
N THR A 169 -0.67 -19.93 -39.93
CA THR A 169 -0.32 -19.80 -41.35
C THR A 169 0.92 -20.63 -41.71
N MET A 170 1.97 -20.59 -40.88
CA MET A 170 3.14 -21.46 -41.04
C MET A 170 2.81 -22.95 -40.93
N ALA A 171 1.97 -23.33 -39.96
CA ALA A 171 1.53 -24.72 -39.81
C ALA A 171 0.75 -25.19 -41.06
N LYS A 172 -0.15 -24.36 -41.58
CA LYS A 172 -0.93 -24.65 -42.80
C LYS A 172 -0.06 -24.76 -44.05
N ALA A 173 1.01 -23.98 -44.12
CA ALA A 173 1.97 -24.03 -45.22
C ALA A 173 2.91 -25.25 -45.14
N ARG A 174 3.28 -25.64 -43.91
CA ARG A 174 4.04 -26.87 -43.60
C ARG A 174 3.21 -28.16 -43.66
N THR A 175 1.88 -28.06 -43.58
CA THR A 175 1.00 -29.22 -43.73
C THR A 175 1.11 -29.71 -45.16
N GLY A 176 1.78 -30.85 -45.33
CA GLY A 176 2.14 -31.42 -46.61
C GLY A 176 0.93 -31.62 -47.54
N GLY A 177 1.17 -31.56 -48.85
CA GLY A 177 0.18 -31.93 -49.87
C GLY A 177 -0.08 -33.44 -49.89
N LYS A 178 -0.80 -33.92 -50.92
CA LYS A 178 -1.16 -35.34 -51.10
C LYS A 178 0.05 -36.29 -51.06
N ASN A 179 1.24 -35.79 -51.40
CA ASN A 179 2.52 -36.52 -51.38
C ASN A 179 3.44 -36.11 -50.20
N GLY A 180 2.91 -35.44 -49.17
CA GLY A 180 3.69 -34.97 -48.01
C GLY A 180 4.61 -33.77 -48.27
N GLN A 181 4.69 -33.27 -49.51
CA GLN A 181 5.54 -32.14 -49.87
C GLN A 181 5.04 -30.80 -49.30
N ARG A 182 5.96 -29.95 -48.84
CA ARG A 182 5.68 -28.62 -48.28
C ARG A 182 5.15 -27.67 -49.35
N LYS A 183 4.26 -26.75 -48.96
CA LYS A 183 3.68 -25.76 -49.87
C LYS A 183 4.56 -24.50 -49.89
N LEU A 184 5.71 -24.60 -50.56
CA LEU A 184 6.76 -23.57 -50.60
C LEU A 184 6.23 -22.17 -50.97
N GLY A 185 5.25 -22.07 -51.88
CA GLY A 185 4.64 -20.78 -52.25
C GLY A 185 3.84 -20.10 -51.14
N LYS A 186 3.30 -20.86 -50.18
CA LYS A 186 2.62 -20.29 -48.99
C LYS A 186 3.60 -20.02 -47.85
N GLU A 187 4.67 -20.83 -47.76
CA GLU A 187 5.74 -20.62 -46.79
C GLU A 187 6.56 -19.37 -47.13
N SER A 188 6.86 -19.14 -48.41
CA SER A 188 7.63 -17.99 -48.87
C SER A 188 6.96 -16.67 -48.52
N GLN A 189 5.66 -16.52 -48.73
CA GLN A 189 4.93 -15.28 -48.39
C GLN A 189 5.01 -14.94 -46.89
N VAL A 190 4.80 -15.92 -46.01
CA VAL A 190 4.85 -15.72 -44.55
C VAL A 190 6.27 -15.41 -44.08
N LEU A 191 7.28 -16.02 -44.70
CA LEU A 191 8.69 -15.74 -44.42
C LEU A 191 9.10 -14.35 -44.92
N LEU A 192 8.62 -13.92 -46.08
CA LEU A 192 8.87 -12.59 -46.62
C LEU A 192 8.26 -11.50 -45.72
N GLU A 193 7.04 -11.68 -45.21
CA GLU A 193 6.44 -10.76 -44.24
C GLU A 193 7.28 -10.67 -42.95
N ARG A 194 7.81 -11.81 -42.47
CA ARG A 194 8.70 -11.82 -41.29
C ARG A 194 10.00 -11.06 -41.57
N VAL A 195 10.63 -11.27 -42.72
CA VAL A 195 11.85 -10.55 -43.12
C VAL A 195 11.57 -9.05 -43.26
N LYS A 196 10.45 -8.66 -43.89
CA LYS A 196 10.02 -7.26 -44.00
C LYS A 196 9.85 -6.62 -42.62
N ARG A 197 9.33 -7.35 -41.62
CA ARG A 197 9.19 -6.86 -40.24
C ARG A 197 10.52 -6.72 -39.48
N MET A 198 11.55 -7.48 -39.86
CA MET A 198 12.90 -7.41 -39.27
C MET A 198 13.82 -6.40 -39.96
N VAL A 199 13.59 -6.12 -41.25
CA VAL A 199 14.41 -5.22 -42.07
C VAL A 199 13.78 -3.83 -42.20
N GLY A 200 12.46 -3.71 -42.11
CA GLY A 200 11.70 -2.45 -42.18
C GLY A 200 11.50 -1.74 -40.84
N SER A 201 12.35 -2.04 -39.86
CA SER A 201 12.46 -1.35 -38.57
C SER A 201 13.76 -0.57 -38.50
#